data_AF-A0A450Z6X7-F1
#
_entry.id   AF-A0A450Z6X7-F1
#
_cell.length_a   1.000
_cell.length_b   1.000
_cell.length_c   1.000
_cell.angle_alpha   90.00
_cell.angle_beta   90.00
_cell.angle_gamma   90.00
#
_symmetry.space_group_name_H-M   'P 1'
#
loop_
_entity.id
_entity.type
_entity.pdbx_description
1 polymer ?
#
loop_
_entity_poly.entity_id
_entity_poly.type
_entity_poly.pdbx_seq_one_letter_code
_entity_poly.pdbx_strand_id
1 'polypeptide(L)'
;MSAITYEEVLTLFRETDRRFKETERLLKEQSMETDRRFKETERLLKEQSMEADRRMKEADRRMKETDRQLSGLGQQIGGLGEKFGYFTEGLALPSMERILAERFGMTFIL
;
A
#
# COMPACT_ATOMS: atom_id res chain seq x y z
N MET A 1 28.65 -21.32 67.98
CA MET A 1 27.80 -20.56 67.04
C MET A 1 27.11 -19.47 67.85
N SER A 2 27.26 -18.21 67.46
CA SER A 2 26.53 -17.11 68.13
C SER A 2 25.04 -17.30 67.90
N ALA A 3 24.23 -17.31 68.97
CA ALA A 3 22.78 -17.37 68.85
C ALA A 3 22.28 -16.00 68.43
N ILE A 4 21.48 -15.94 67.36
CA ILE A 4 20.86 -14.71 66.91
C ILE A 4 19.94 -14.18 68.02
N THR A 5 20.00 -12.90 68.29
CA THR A 5 19.18 -12.23 69.29
C THR A 5 17.83 -11.83 68.70
N TYR A 6 16.81 -11.67 69.55
CA TYR A 6 15.48 -11.22 69.15
C TYR A 6 15.51 -9.84 68.47
N GLU A 7 16.37 -8.94 68.93
CA GLU A 7 16.54 -7.59 68.35
C GLU A 7 17.12 -7.63 66.93
N GLU A 8 18.06 -8.55 66.65
CA GLU A 8 18.61 -8.75 65.31
C GLU A 8 17.51 -9.25 64.34
N VAL A 9 16.64 -10.16 64.79
CA VAL A 9 15.50 -10.64 64.00
C VAL A 9 14.51 -9.50 63.71
N LEU A 10 14.15 -8.70 64.71
CA LEU A 10 13.25 -7.55 64.51
C LEU A 10 13.83 -6.51 63.54
N THR A 11 15.14 -6.28 63.61
CA THR A 11 15.83 -5.35 62.71
C THR A 11 15.78 -5.84 61.26
N LEU A 12 16.05 -7.14 61.03
CA LEU A 12 15.93 -7.77 59.72
C LEU A 12 14.50 -7.69 59.15
N PHE A 13 13.47 -7.88 60.00
CA PHE A 13 12.08 -7.73 59.58
C PHE A 13 11.75 -6.29 59.15
N ARG A 14 12.20 -5.27 59.90
CA ARG A 14 12.00 -3.85 59.51
C ARG A 14 12.72 -3.49 58.22
N GLU A 15 13.93 -4.02 58.02
CA GLU A 15 14.67 -3.82 56.78
C GLU A 15 13.97 -4.50 55.60
N THR A 16 13.47 -5.72 55.80
CA THR A 16 12.70 -6.47 54.79
C THR A 16 11.42 -5.72 54.41
N ASP A 17 10.66 -5.21 55.38
CA ASP A 17 9.45 -4.39 55.13
C ASP A 17 9.77 -3.12 54.32
N ARG A 18 10.88 -2.44 54.64
CA ARG A 18 11.35 -1.28 53.87
C ARG A 18 11.67 -1.65 52.42
N ARG A 19 12.43 -2.73 52.21
CA ARG A 19 12.79 -3.22 50.87
C ARG A 19 11.56 -3.65 50.07
N PHE A 20 10.57 -4.26 50.72
CA PHE A 20 9.30 -4.61 50.08
C PHE A 20 8.53 -3.38 49.61
N LYS A 21 8.41 -2.35 50.47
CA LYS A 21 7.74 -1.09 50.11
C LYS A 21 8.43 -0.37 48.95
N GLU A 22 9.76 -0.38 48.94
CA GLU A 22 10.55 0.19 47.85
C GLU A 22 10.35 -0.59 46.54
N THR A 23 10.33 -1.93 46.62
CA THR A 23 10.07 -2.80 45.47
C THR A 23 8.66 -2.58 44.91
N GLU A 24 7.65 -2.50 45.78
CA GLU A 24 6.27 -2.22 45.38
C GLU A 24 6.15 -0.87 44.67
N ARG A 25 6.82 0.16 45.20
CA ARG A 25 6.86 1.49 44.59
C ARG A 25 7.50 1.45 43.21
N LEU A 26 8.66 0.82 43.07
CA LEU A 26 9.39 0.71 41.81
C LEU A 26 8.57 -0.06 40.77
N LEU A 27 7.93 -1.17 41.18
CA LEU A 27 7.08 -1.97 40.30
C LEU A 27 5.84 -1.20 39.83
N LYS A 28 5.26 -0.38 40.72
CA LYS A 28 4.13 0.50 40.38
C LYS A 28 4.54 1.59 39.39
N GLU A 29 5.71 2.22 39.60
CA GLU A 29 6.26 3.23 38.70
C GLU A 29 6.56 2.62 37.31
N GLN A 30 7.22 1.46 37.27
CA GLN A 30 7.50 0.74 36.03
C GLN A 30 6.24 0.29 35.30
N SER A 31 5.21 -0.16 36.02
CA SER A 31 3.91 -0.52 35.44
C SER A 31 3.24 0.70 34.80
N MET A 32 3.27 1.87 35.45
CA MET A 32 2.71 3.10 34.90
C MET A 32 3.49 3.57 33.67
N GLU A 33 4.81 3.49 33.68
CA GLU A 33 5.63 3.83 32.52
C GLU A 33 5.34 2.90 31.34
N THR A 34 5.22 1.60 31.61
CA THR A 34 4.88 0.60 30.58
C THR A 34 3.50 0.89 29.97
N ASP A 35 2.50 1.20 30.79
CA ASP A 35 1.16 1.57 30.31
C ASP A 35 1.18 2.84 29.44
N ARG A 36 1.99 3.85 29.82
CA ARG A 36 2.17 5.07 29.01
C ARG A 36 2.81 4.76 27.66
N ARG A 37 3.91 4.00 27.64
CA ARG A 37 4.60 3.60 26.40
C ARG A 37 3.71 2.76 25.49
N PHE A 38 2.89 1.88 26.08
CA PHE A 38 1.93 1.08 25.33
C PHE A 38 0.87 1.96 24.66
N LYS A 39 0.27 2.90 25.40
CA LYS A 39 -0.70 3.87 24.85
C LYS A 39 -0.11 4.76 23.77
N GLU A 40 1.14 5.18 23.92
CA GLU A 40 1.85 5.95 22.90
C GLU A 40 2.08 5.12 21.63
N THR A 41 2.50 3.87 21.78
CA THR A 41 2.71 2.93 20.68
C THR A 41 1.40 2.65 19.94
N GLU A 42 0.30 2.45 20.66
CA GLU A 42 -1.03 2.26 20.09
C GLU A 42 -1.48 3.48 19.28
N ARG A 43 -1.24 4.69 19.78
CA ARG A 43 -1.53 5.94 19.05
C ARG A 43 -0.71 6.04 17.77
N LEU A 44 0.60 5.80 17.85
CA LEU A 44 1.48 5.82 16.68
C LEU A 44 1.08 4.80 15.62
N LEU A 45 0.76 3.57 16.02
CA LEU A 45 0.28 2.53 15.10
C LEU A 45 -1.04 2.94 14.44
N LYS A 46 -1.97 3.53 15.21
CA LYS A 46 -3.24 4.01 14.66
C LYS A 46 -3.03 5.13 13.64
N GLU A 47 -2.15 6.07 13.93
CA GLU A 47 -1.79 7.16 13.01
C GLU A 47 -1.15 6.63 11.73
N GLN A 48 -0.17 5.73 11.84
CA GLN A 48 0.47 5.07 10.71
C GLN A 48 -0.53 4.29 9.85
N SER A 49 -1.46 3.57 10.48
CA SER A 49 -2.51 2.84 9.77
C SER A 49 -3.43 3.80 8.99
N MET A 50 -3.83 4.91 9.60
CA MET A 50 -4.66 5.91 8.91
C MET A 50 -3.93 6.58 7.76
N GLU A 51 -2.62 6.84 7.91
CA GLU A 51 -1.80 7.39 6.83
C GLU A 51 -1.62 6.39 5.69
N ALA A 52 -1.36 5.12 5.99
CA ALA A 52 -1.26 4.06 4.99
C ALA A 52 -2.56 3.93 4.19
N ASP A 53 -3.72 3.93 4.86
CA ASP A 53 -5.03 3.90 4.20
C ASP A 53 -5.25 5.10 3.27
N ARG A 54 -4.82 6.30 3.68
CA ARG A 54 -4.90 7.50 2.83
C ARG A 54 -4.03 7.36 1.59
N ARG A 55 -2.77 6.93 1.76
CA ARG A 55 -1.82 6.72 0.65
C ARG A 55 -2.33 5.65 -0.32
N MET A 56 -2.89 4.56 0.18
CA MET A 56 -3.49 3.52 -0.66
C MET A 56 -4.68 4.05 -1.47
N LYS A 57 -5.59 4.82 -0.85
CA LYS A 57 -6.72 5.44 -1.55
C LYS A 57 -6.26 6.43 -2.62
N GLU A 58 -5.20 7.18 -2.37
CA GLU A 58 -4.62 8.08 -3.36
C GLU A 58 -3.99 7.32 -4.52
N ALA A 59 -3.24 6.25 -4.24
CA ALA A 59 -2.66 5.38 -5.26
C ALA A 59 -3.73 4.75 -6.16
N ASP A 60 -4.82 4.23 -5.57
CA ASP A 60 -5.95 3.66 -6.33
C ASP A 60 -6.61 4.71 -7.24
N ARG A 61 -6.77 5.96 -6.77
CA ARG A 61 -7.28 7.05 -7.61
C ARG A 61 -6.36 7.36 -8.79
N ARG A 62 -5.06 7.46 -8.53
CA ARG A 62 -4.07 7.73 -9.60
C ARG A 62 -4.04 6.60 -10.62
N MET A 63 -4.09 5.34 -10.17
CA MET A 63 -4.16 4.18 -11.08
C MET A 63 -5.41 4.25 -11.98
N LYS A 64 -6.59 4.51 -11.40
CA LYS A 64 -7.83 4.66 -12.18
C LYS A 64 -7.77 5.81 -13.19
N GLU A 65 -7.08 6.89 -12.87
CA GLU A 65 -6.86 7.99 -13.81
C GLU A 65 -5.93 7.58 -14.95
N THR A 66 -4.82 6.90 -14.63
CA THR A 66 -3.91 6.34 -15.63
C THR A 66 -4.62 5.35 -16.56
N ASP A 67 -5.44 4.45 -16.02
CA ASP A 67 -6.20 3.49 -16.83
C ASP A 67 -7.16 4.19 -17.80
N ARG A 68 -7.82 5.27 -17.36
CA ARG A 68 -8.68 6.09 -18.25
C ARG A 68 -7.88 6.75 -19.36
N GLN A 69 -6.71 7.30 -19.04
CA GLN A 69 -5.83 7.93 -20.03
C GLN A 69 -5.34 6.90 -21.05
N LEU A 70 -4.92 5.71 -20.61
CA LEU A 70 -4.49 4.62 -21.49
C LEU A 70 -5.63 4.14 -22.38
N SER A 71 -6.84 3.98 -21.83
CA SER A 71 -8.02 3.62 -22.62
C SER A 71 -8.33 4.67 -23.68
N GLY A 72 -8.25 5.95 -23.34
CA GLY A 72 -8.46 7.05 -24.29
C GLY A 72 -7.41 7.06 -25.41
N LEU A 73 -6.14 6.84 -25.05
CA LEU A 73 -5.05 6.72 -26.03
C LEU A 73 -5.27 5.51 -26.96
N GLY A 74 -5.67 4.37 -26.41
CA GLY A 74 -5.98 3.17 -27.19
C GLY A 74 -7.09 3.40 -28.21
N GLN A 75 -8.15 4.13 -27.85
CA GLN A 75 -9.21 4.51 -28.78
C GLN A 75 -8.71 5.45 -29.89
N GLN A 76 -7.88 6.44 -29.56
CA GLN A 76 -7.31 7.35 -30.56
C GLN A 76 -6.41 6.61 -31.55
N ILE A 77 -5.55 5.71 -31.06
CA ILE A 77 -4.69 4.88 -31.90
C ILE A 77 -5.53 3.95 -32.78
N GLY A 78 -6.57 3.32 -32.23
CA GLY A 78 -7.49 2.48 -32.99
C GLY A 78 -8.18 3.25 -34.12
N GLY A 79 -8.72 4.44 -33.81
CA GLY A 79 -9.36 5.30 -34.81
C GLY A 79 -8.37 5.83 -35.88
N LEU A 80 -7.10 6.05 -35.53
CA LEU A 80 -6.07 6.34 -36.52
C LEU A 80 -5.82 5.14 -37.42
N GLY A 81 -5.68 3.93 -36.85
CA GLY A 81 -5.50 2.70 -37.61
C GLY A 81 -6.62 2.45 -38.61
N GLU A 82 -7.88 2.66 -38.19
CA GLU A 82 -9.05 2.57 -39.07
C GLU A 82 -8.96 3.57 -40.24
N LYS A 83 -8.63 4.85 -39.97
CA LYS A 83 -8.47 5.88 -41.00
C LYS A 83 -7.34 5.55 -41.97
N PHE A 84 -6.21 5.07 -41.47
CA PHE A 84 -5.10 4.62 -42.31
C PHE A 84 -5.49 3.42 -43.17
N GLY A 85 -6.26 2.47 -42.62
CA GLY A 85 -6.82 1.35 -43.37
C GLY A 85 -7.65 1.82 -44.57
N TYR A 86 -8.69 2.63 -44.32
CA TYR A 86 -9.53 3.19 -45.40
C TYR A 86 -8.70 4.00 -46.41
N PHE A 87 -7.74 4.78 -45.95
CA PHE A 87 -6.88 5.58 -46.83
C PHE A 87 -6.01 4.69 -47.74
N THR A 88 -5.36 3.67 -47.17
CA THR A 88 -4.54 2.73 -47.93
C THR A 88 -5.38 1.89 -48.90
N GLU A 89 -6.57 1.45 -48.49
CA GLU A 89 -7.52 0.78 -49.39
C GLU A 89 -7.90 1.69 -50.56
N GLY A 90 -8.25 2.95 -50.31
CA GLY A 90 -8.58 3.91 -51.37
C GLY A 90 -7.43 4.18 -52.33
N LEU A 91 -6.17 4.17 -51.86
CA LEU A 91 -5.00 4.31 -52.71
C LEU A 91 -4.66 3.03 -53.50
N ALA A 92 -4.85 1.86 -52.90
CA ALA A 92 -4.49 0.58 -53.49
C ALA A 92 -5.55 0.08 -54.48
N LEU A 93 -6.83 0.37 -54.24
CA LEU A 93 -7.96 -0.17 -54.99
C LEU A 93 -7.86 0.09 -56.50
N PRO A 94 -7.58 1.31 -57.01
CA PRO A 94 -7.50 1.54 -58.46
C PRO A 94 -6.38 0.74 -59.14
N SER A 95 -5.26 0.52 -58.43
CA SER A 95 -4.15 -0.26 -58.96
C SER A 95 -4.47 -1.77 -58.93
N MET A 96 -5.13 -2.25 -57.88
CA MET A 96 -5.61 -3.63 -57.79
C MET A 96 -6.66 -3.93 -58.87
N GLU A 97 -7.60 -3.01 -59.06
CA GLU A 97 -8.62 -3.08 -60.11
C GLU A 97 -7.98 -3.23 -61.50
N ARG A 98 -7.04 -2.34 -61.84
CA ARG A 98 -6.30 -2.42 -63.11
C ARG A 98 -5.58 -3.76 -63.29
N ILE A 99 -4.86 -4.23 -62.27
CA ILE A 99 -4.07 -5.48 -62.37
C ILE A 99 -4.97 -6.70 -62.59
N LEU A 100 -6.06 -6.81 -61.84
CA LEU A 100 -6.98 -7.95 -61.93
C LEU A 100 -7.75 -7.98 -63.26
N ALA A 101 -8.15 -6.81 -63.78
CA ALA A 101 -8.78 -6.71 -65.09
C ALA A 101 -7.80 -7.06 -66.21
N GLU A 102 -6.62 -6.44 -66.23
CA GLU A 102 -5.66 -6.56 -67.35
C GLU A 102 -4.92 -7.89 -67.37
N ARG A 103 -4.56 -8.45 -66.20
CA ARG A 103 -3.70 -9.65 -66.13
C ARG A 103 -4.46 -10.94 -65.89
N PHE A 104 -5.62 -10.86 -65.25
CA PHE A 104 -6.39 -12.03 -64.84
C PHE A 104 -7.78 -12.09 -65.49
N GLY A 105 -8.16 -11.08 -66.29
CA GLY A 105 -9.43 -11.05 -67.02
C GLY A 105 -10.67 -11.00 -66.12
N MET A 106 -10.51 -10.55 -64.86
CA MET A 106 -11.63 -10.44 -63.93
C MET A 106 -12.42 -9.17 -64.16
N THR A 107 -13.74 -9.27 -64.21
CA THR A 107 -14.67 -8.13 -64.26
C THR A 107 -15.19 -7.82 -62.86
N PHE A 108 -15.07 -6.55 -62.46
CA PHE A 108 -15.61 -6.06 -61.19
C PHE A 108 -17.10 -5.77 -61.32
N ILE A 109 -17.90 -6.24 -60.36
CA ILE A 109 -19.29 -5.83 -60.18
C ILE A 109 -19.30 -4.95 -58.93
N LEU A 110 -19.56 -3.65 -59.13
CA LEU A 110 -19.77 -2.65 -58.08
C LEU A 110 -21.15 -2.81 -57.44
#